data_AF-A0A5S4F421-F1
#
_entry.id   AF-A0A5S4F421-F1
#
_cell.length_a   1.000
_cell.length_b   1.000
_cell.length_c   1.000
_cell.angle_alpha   90.00
_cell.angle_beta   90.00
_cell.angle_gamma   90.00
#
_symmetry.space_group_name_H-M   'P 1'
#
loop_
_entity.id
_entity.type
_entity.pdbx_description
1 polymer ?
#
loop_
_entity_poly.entity_id
_entity_poly.type
_entity_poly.pdbx_seq_one_letter_code
_entity_poly.pdbx_strand_id
1 'polypeptide(L)'
;MASPANDRDERLDSLSEEMARPSVNALAGGPYLGDKTDRPDLVILAPVTPLDGVLVNELLDLDIPHLLVSAFEGHGSVGPLVLPGITACLHCLDLARRDDDPGWPIVTARIGGYPPGEIAVDSALAALVAAEAAGHALAHLDGRRSVVTNGTMDVMPDWRWKRQAWNVHPQCRCMRNNPYSLRMVMTPNRD
;
A
#
# COMPACT_ATOMS: atom_id res chain seq x y z
N MET A 1 12.49 54.28 -21.75
CA MET A 1 13.53 53.37 -21.21
C MET A 1 12.92 52.64 -20.03
N ALA A 2 12.27 51.50 -20.26
CA ALA A 2 11.69 50.65 -19.23
C ALA A 2 12.56 49.39 -19.10
N SER A 3 12.81 48.98 -17.85
CA SER A 3 13.84 48.03 -17.45
C SER A 3 13.50 46.57 -17.82
N PRO A 4 14.45 45.73 -18.28
CA PRO A 4 14.21 44.34 -18.68
C PRO A 4 14.29 43.33 -17.52
N ALA A 5 14.11 43.77 -16.28
CA ALA A 5 14.31 42.93 -15.09
C ALA A 5 13.08 42.09 -14.68
N ASN A 6 11.89 42.37 -15.21
CA ASN A 6 10.64 41.68 -14.82
C ASN A 6 10.48 40.28 -15.44
N ASP A 7 11.03 40.08 -16.64
CA ASP A 7 10.75 38.94 -17.51
C ASP A 7 11.51 37.65 -17.10
N ARG A 8 12.50 37.77 -16.21
CA ARG A 8 13.27 36.63 -15.68
C ARG A 8 12.71 36.08 -14.37
N ASP A 9 12.02 36.90 -13.57
CA ASP A 9 11.39 36.47 -12.30
C ASP A 9 10.13 35.65 -12.59
N GLU A 10 9.29 36.11 -13.52
CA GLU A 10 8.04 35.41 -13.92
C GLU A 10 8.32 34.01 -14.51
N ARG A 11 9.48 33.84 -15.15
CA ARG A 11 9.87 32.56 -15.76
C ARG A 11 10.43 31.56 -14.73
N LEU A 12 10.95 32.01 -13.59
CA LEU A 12 11.39 31.15 -12.50
C LEU A 12 10.20 30.70 -11.63
N ASP A 13 9.19 31.56 -11.44
CA ASP A 13 7.91 31.17 -10.81
C ASP A 13 7.16 30.13 -11.67
N SER A 14 7.11 30.33 -13.00
CA SER A 14 6.44 29.38 -13.90
C SER A 14 7.08 27.99 -13.99
N LEU A 15 8.38 27.85 -13.66
CA LEU A 15 9.08 26.56 -13.59
C LEU A 15 8.95 25.90 -12.21
N SER A 16 8.46 26.65 -11.22
CA SER A 16 8.19 26.20 -9.86
C SER A 16 6.75 25.69 -9.71
N GLU A 17 5.82 26.13 -10.56
CA GLU A 17 4.38 25.84 -10.51
C GLU A 17 3.92 24.57 -11.23
N GLU A 18 4.83 23.81 -11.85
CA GLU A 18 4.58 22.41 -12.23
C GLU A 18 4.92 21.45 -11.07
N MET A 19 4.83 21.95 -9.84
CA MET A 19 4.62 21.12 -8.65
C MET A 19 3.32 20.35 -8.86
N ALA A 20 3.43 19.08 -9.24
CA ALA A 20 2.33 18.13 -9.31
C ALA A 20 1.46 18.32 -8.05
N ARG A 21 0.28 18.93 -8.24
CA ARG A 21 -0.64 19.15 -7.13
C ARG A 21 -1.04 17.77 -6.64
N PRO A 22 -0.76 17.39 -5.38
CA PRO A 22 -1.19 16.10 -4.87
C PRO A 22 -2.71 16.03 -5.00
N SER A 23 -3.19 15.18 -5.89
CA SER A 23 -4.61 14.91 -6.07
C SER A 23 -4.95 13.67 -5.25
N VAL A 24 -5.99 13.79 -4.43
CA VAL A 24 -6.52 12.65 -3.68
C VAL A 24 -7.86 12.29 -4.29
N ASN A 25 -7.91 11.16 -4.97
CA ASN A 25 -9.14 10.61 -5.52
C ASN A 25 -9.68 9.54 -4.56
N ALA A 26 -10.78 9.85 -3.87
CA ALA A 26 -11.49 8.89 -3.03
C ALA A 26 -12.57 8.19 -3.86
N LEU A 27 -12.49 6.87 -3.96
CA LEU A 27 -13.40 6.04 -4.74
C LEU A 27 -14.08 5.00 -3.84
N ALA A 28 -15.40 4.88 -3.95
CA ALA A 28 -16.17 3.84 -3.29
C ALA A 28 -16.57 2.76 -4.31
N GLY A 29 -16.14 1.51 -4.12
CA GLY A 29 -16.40 0.38 -5.03
C GLY A 29 -15.23 0.00 -5.96
N GLY A 30 -15.28 -1.22 -6.51
CA GLY A 30 -14.24 -1.89 -7.34
C GLY A 30 -13.95 -1.26 -8.73
N PRO A 31 -13.02 -1.84 -9.52
CA PRO A 31 -11.92 -1.11 -10.16
C PRO A 31 -12.37 -0.25 -11.35
N TYR A 32 -11.98 1.03 -11.30
CA TYR A 32 -11.84 1.89 -12.47
C TYR A 32 -10.45 2.51 -12.44
N LEU A 33 -9.41 1.67 -12.46
CA LEU A 33 -8.11 2.11 -12.96
C LEU A 33 -8.24 2.18 -14.50
N GLY A 34 -9.01 3.18 -14.95
CA GLY A 34 -9.22 3.54 -16.35
C GLY A 34 -7.90 3.91 -17.02
N ASP A 35 -7.94 4.14 -18.34
CA ASP A 35 -6.78 4.18 -19.24
C ASP A 35 -5.47 4.69 -18.61
N LYS A 36 -4.37 3.99 -18.91
CA LYS A 36 -3.02 4.05 -18.28
C LYS A 36 -2.35 5.44 -18.17
N THR A 37 -3.07 6.50 -18.45
CA THR A 37 -2.68 7.90 -18.58
C THR A 37 -2.58 8.62 -17.24
N ASP A 38 -3.21 8.13 -16.17
CA ASP A 38 -3.09 8.70 -14.82
C ASP A 38 -2.88 7.59 -13.77
N ARG A 39 -1.62 7.15 -13.60
CA ARG A 39 -1.28 6.12 -12.60
C ARG A 39 -1.04 6.79 -11.25
N PRO A 40 -1.74 6.39 -10.18
CA PRO A 40 -1.48 6.94 -8.85
C PRO A 40 -0.10 6.52 -8.34
N ASP A 41 0.57 7.42 -7.62
CA ASP A 41 1.83 7.12 -6.93
C ASP A 41 1.63 6.12 -5.78
N LEU A 42 0.43 6.09 -5.18
CA LEU A 42 0.06 5.20 -4.10
C LEU A 42 -1.46 4.98 -4.07
N VAL A 43 -1.89 3.73 -3.84
CA VAL A 43 -3.28 3.37 -3.56
C VAL A 43 -3.44 2.97 -2.09
N ILE A 44 -4.45 3.48 -1.40
CA ILE A 44 -4.81 3.04 -0.04
C ILE A 44 -6.05 2.15 -0.14
N LEU A 45 -5.89 0.88 0.20
CA LEU A 45 -6.97 -0.10 0.26
C LEU A 45 -7.58 -0.09 1.66
N ALA A 46 -8.79 0.42 1.80
CA ALA A 46 -9.55 0.43 3.06
C ALA A 46 -10.87 -0.36 2.91
N PRO A 47 -10.79 -1.70 2.74
CA PRO A 47 -11.97 -2.53 2.49
C PRO A 47 -12.88 -2.59 3.73
N VAL A 48 -14.17 -2.32 3.53
CA VAL A 48 -15.26 -2.59 4.51
C VAL A 48 -16.02 -3.89 4.19
N THR A 49 -15.64 -4.54 3.09
CA THR A 49 -16.12 -5.84 2.62
C THR A 49 -14.90 -6.76 2.38
N PRO A 50 -15.08 -8.04 2.05
CA PRO A 50 -13.95 -8.85 1.59
C PRO A 50 -13.18 -8.14 0.47
N LEU A 51 -11.85 -8.17 0.57
CA LEU A 51 -10.95 -7.50 -0.38
C LEU A 51 -11.08 -8.15 -1.76
N ASP A 52 -11.22 -7.32 -2.80
CA ASP A 52 -11.30 -7.79 -4.17
C ASP A 52 -9.91 -8.24 -4.67
N GLY A 53 -9.76 -9.55 -4.85
CA GLY A 53 -8.52 -10.13 -5.36
C GLY A 53 -8.18 -9.70 -6.80
N VAL A 54 -9.18 -9.30 -7.61
CA VAL A 54 -8.94 -8.81 -8.97
C VAL A 54 -8.20 -7.47 -8.92
N LEU A 55 -8.69 -6.51 -8.13
CA LEU A 55 -8.03 -5.22 -7.92
C LEU A 55 -6.61 -5.38 -7.38
N VAL A 56 -6.40 -6.26 -6.39
CA VAL A 56 -5.05 -6.50 -5.83
C VAL A 56 -4.09 -7.02 -6.90
N ASN A 57 -4.54 -7.93 -7.77
CA ASN A 57 -3.73 -8.44 -8.87
C ASN A 57 -3.45 -7.35 -9.92
N GLU A 58 -4.43 -6.51 -10.26
CA GLU A 58 -4.22 -5.39 -11.17
C GLU A 58 -3.18 -4.39 -10.65
N LEU A 59 -3.20 -4.08 -9.34
CA LEU A 59 -2.20 -3.20 -8.72
C LEU A 59 -0.79 -3.80 -8.77
N LEU A 60 -0.68 -5.12 -8.60
CA LEU A 60 0.59 -5.84 -8.76
C LEU A 60 1.07 -5.83 -10.21
N ASP A 61 0.17 -6.08 -11.18
CA ASP A 61 0.49 -6.14 -12.60
C ASP A 61 0.83 -4.75 -13.19
N LEU A 62 0.28 -3.68 -12.61
CA LEU A 62 0.56 -2.30 -12.97
C LEU A 62 1.74 -1.69 -12.20
N ASP A 63 2.42 -2.46 -11.34
CA ASP A 63 3.50 -1.99 -10.45
C ASP A 63 3.09 -0.78 -9.58
N ILE A 64 1.83 -0.71 -9.16
CA ILE A 64 1.31 0.40 -8.34
C ILE A 64 1.55 0.10 -6.85
N PRO A 65 2.29 0.96 -6.13
CA PRO A 65 2.40 0.86 -4.67
C PRO A 65 1.03 0.91 -4.00
N HIS A 66 0.80 0.04 -3.03
CA HIS A 66 -0.47 0.02 -2.32
C HIS A 66 -0.33 -0.30 -0.85
N LEU A 67 -1.11 0.41 -0.03
CA LEU A 67 -1.16 0.26 1.42
C LEU A 67 -2.49 -0.36 1.82
N LEU A 68 -2.46 -1.53 2.47
CA LEU A 68 -3.66 -2.10 3.08
C LEU A 68 -3.92 -1.45 4.45
N VAL A 69 -5.17 -1.10 4.70
CA VAL A 69 -5.65 -0.54 5.96
C VAL A 69 -6.93 -1.26 6.34
N SER A 70 -7.02 -1.70 7.58
CA SER A 70 -8.25 -2.31 8.10
C SER A 70 -8.50 -1.85 9.52
N ALA A 71 -9.77 -1.63 9.85
CA ALA A 71 -10.20 -1.38 11.21
C ALA A 71 -11.53 -2.11 11.43
N PHE A 72 -11.59 -2.87 12.51
CA PHE A 72 -12.77 -3.61 12.92
C PHE A 72 -12.85 -3.58 14.45
N GLU A 73 -13.88 -4.22 15.00
CA GLU A 73 -14.20 -4.13 16.43
C GLU A 73 -12.99 -4.50 17.28
N GLY A 74 -12.42 -3.50 17.96
CA GLY A 74 -11.30 -3.67 18.86
C GLY A 74 -9.94 -3.92 18.21
N HIS A 75 -9.77 -3.70 16.90
CA HIS A 75 -8.49 -3.93 16.22
C HIS A 75 -8.32 -3.06 14.96
N GLY A 76 -7.24 -2.28 14.92
CA GLY A 76 -6.77 -1.58 13.73
C GLY A 76 -5.51 -2.24 13.17
N SER A 77 -5.33 -2.22 11.86
CA SER A 77 -4.09 -2.63 11.20
C SER A 77 -3.77 -1.71 10.04
N VAL A 78 -2.53 -1.20 10.00
CA VAL A 78 -1.98 -0.45 8.89
C VAL A 78 -0.83 -1.25 8.29
N GLY A 79 -0.91 -1.53 7.00
CA GLY A 79 0.07 -2.29 6.28
C GLY A 79 -0.46 -3.64 5.75
N PRO A 80 0.36 -4.35 4.97
CA PRO A 80 1.68 -3.91 4.51
C PRO A 80 1.58 -2.80 3.48
N LEU A 81 2.57 -1.90 3.47
CA LEU A 81 2.86 -1.07 2.30
C LEU A 81 3.58 -1.97 1.29
N VAL A 82 2.86 -2.36 0.25
CA VAL A 82 3.33 -3.22 -0.82
C VAL A 82 3.96 -2.36 -1.91
N LEU A 83 5.23 -2.63 -2.18
CA LEU A 83 5.97 -2.18 -3.35
C LEU A 83 6.12 -3.41 -4.27
N PRO A 84 5.36 -3.50 -5.37
CA PRO A 84 5.41 -4.65 -6.28
C PRO A 84 6.84 -5.00 -6.71
N GLY A 85 7.17 -6.29 -6.70
CA GLY A 85 8.53 -6.78 -7.01
C GLY A 85 9.61 -6.49 -5.97
N ILE A 86 9.31 -5.80 -4.86
CA ILE A 86 10.30 -5.43 -3.81
C ILE A 86 9.90 -5.96 -2.43
N THR A 87 8.63 -5.87 -2.06
CA THR A 87 8.12 -6.30 -0.74
C THR A 87 7.25 -7.56 -0.82
N ALA A 88 6.91 -8.14 0.32
CA ALA A 88 5.86 -9.14 0.42
C ALA A 88 4.52 -8.53 -0.05
N CYS A 89 3.82 -9.21 -0.97
CA CYS A 89 2.47 -8.82 -1.40
C CYS A 89 1.39 -9.42 -0.48
N LEU A 90 0.13 -9.02 -0.66
CA LEU A 90 -0.99 -9.54 0.12
C LEU A 90 -1.15 -11.08 0.00
N HIS A 91 -0.85 -11.66 -1.16
CA HIS A 91 -0.85 -13.12 -1.32
C HIS A 91 0.27 -13.80 -0.50
N CYS A 92 1.42 -13.14 -0.27
CA CYS A 92 2.44 -13.67 0.65
C CYS A 92 1.92 -13.76 2.08
N LEU A 93 1.12 -12.77 2.51
CA LEU A 93 0.50 -12.76 3.83
C LEU A 93 -0.51 -13.89 3.98
N ASP A 94 -1.35 -14.13 2.96
CA ASP A 94 -2.31 -15.23 3.00
C ASP A 94 -1.63 -16.60 3.05
N LEU A 95 -0.52 -16.77 2.33
CA LEU A 95 0.30 -17.99 2.40
C LEU A 95 0.97 -18.15 3.76
N ALA A 96 1.57 -17.08 4.31
CA ALA A 96 2.17 -17.13 5.64
C ALA A 96 1.14 -17.47 6.74
N ARG A 97 -0.06 -16.89 6.66
CA ARG A 97 -1.17 -17.23 7.58
C ARG A 97 -1.61 -18.68 7.43
N ARG A 98 -1.63 -19.21 6.21
CA ARG A 98 -1.95 -20.62 5.95
C ARG A 98 -0.88 -21.56 6.50
N ASP A 99 0.39 -21.18 6.45
CA ASP A 99 1.48 -21.95 7.01
C ASP A 99 1.43 -21.96 8.56
N ASP A 100 1.08 -20.82 9.16
CA ASP A 100 0.92 -20.68 10.62
C ASP A 100 -0.35 -21.39 11.13
N ASP A 101 -1.45 -21.31 10.39
CA ASP A 101 -2.74 -21.98 10.68
C ASP A 101 -3.25 -22.72 9.43
N PRO A 102 -3.02 -24.04 9.33
CA PRO A 102 -3.51 -24.85 8.21
C PRO A 102 -5.04 -24.84 8.05
N GLY A 103 -5.78 -24.51 9.12
CA GLY A 103 -7.24 -24.36 9.10
C GLY A 103 -7.71 -23.00 8.55
N TRP A 104 -6.80 -22.03 8.44
CA TRP A 104 -7.08 -20.66 8.00
C TRP A 104 -7.91 -20.57 6.70
N PRO A 105 -7.65 -21.36 5.64
CA PRO A 105 -8.44 -21.28 4.40
C PRO A 105 -9.93 -21.62 4.60
N ILE A 106 -10.27 -22.50 5.54
CA ILE A 106 -11.66 -22.85 5.85
C ILE A 106 -12.33 -21.70 6.59
N VAL A 107 -11.60 -21.04 7.49
CA VAL A 107 -12.06 -19.89 8.27
C VAL A 107 -12.33 -18.71 7.34
N THR A 108 -11.38 -18.37 6.47
CA THR A 108 -11.56 -17.24 5.52
C THR A 108 -12.71 -17.48 4.55
N ALA A 109 -12.88 -18.71 4.04
CA ALA A 109 -14.01 -19.07 3.18
C ALA A 109 -15.37 -18.96 3.87
N ARG A 110 -15.44 -19.21 5.19
CA ARG A 110 -16.69 -19.09 5.97
C ARG A 110 -16.99 -17.66 6.39
N ILE A 111 -15.96 -16.88 6.75
CA ILE A 111 -16.11 -15.48 7.15
C ILE A 111 -16.44 -14.59 5.95
N GLY A 112 -15.90 -14.89 4.76
CA GLY A 112 -16.20 -14.15 3.52
C GLY A 112 -17.63 -14.33 2.99
N GLY A 113 -18.43 -15.23 3.57
CA GLY A 113 -19.81 -15.52 3.17
C GLY A 113 -20.90 -14.97 4.10
N TYR A 114 -20.53 -14.29 5.19
CA TYR A 114 -21.52 -13.64 6.07
C TYR A 114 -22.05 -12.38 5.36
N PRO A 115 -23.36 -12.05 5.44
CA PRO A 115 -23.85 -10.81 4.84
C PRO A 115 -23.01 -9.64 5.35
N PRO A 116 -22.75 -8.60 4.53
CA PRO A 116 -22.04 -7.41 4.95
C PRO A 116 -22.85 -6.71 6.06
N GLY A 117 -22.65 -7.16 7.30
CA GLY A 117 -23.03 -6.43 8.48
C GLY A 117 -22.10 -5.24 8.62
N GLU A 118 -22.60 -4.18 9.23
CA GLU A 118 -21.80 -3.03 9.62
C GLU A 118 -20.64 -3.53 10.49
N ILE A 119 -19.40 -3.44 9.98
CA ILE A 119 -18.23 -3.71 10.80
C ILE A 119 -18.23 -2.63 11.88
N ALA A 120 -18.55 -3.01 13.10
CA ALA A 120 -18.51 -2.09 14.23
C ALA A 120 -17.06 -1.64 14.43
N VAL A 121 -16.81 -0.35 14.33
CA VAL A 121 -15.51 0.25 14.62
C VAL A 121 -15.73 1.50 15.44
N ASP A 122 -15.01 1.61 16.56
CA ASP A 122 -15.04 2.82 17.37
C ASP A 122 -14.41 3.99 16.59
N SER A 123 -15.06 5.15 16.64
CA SER A 123 -14.63 6.34 15.90
C SER A 123 -13.21 6.80 16.25
N ALA A 124 -12.77 6.63 17.50
CA ALA A 124 -11.42 6.99 17.92
C ALA A 124 -10.39 6.02 17.33
N LEU A 125 -10.69 4.72 17.30
CA LEU A 125 -9.83 3.73 16.66
C LEU A 125 -9.75 3.94 15.15
N ALA A 126 -10.89 4.20 14.48
CA ALA A 126 -10.93 4.49 13.06
C ALA A 126 -10.10 5.73 12.70
N ALA A 127 -10.24 6.82 13.48
CA ALA A 127 -9.48 8.05 13.28
C ALA A 127 -7.97 7.83 13.48
N LEU A 128 -7.58 7.04 14.49
CA LEU A 128 -6.19 6.70 14.76
C LEU A 128 -5.56 5.90 13.61
N VAL A 129 -6.25 4.85 13.14
CA VAL A 129 -5.80 4.03 12.01
C VAL A 129 -5.70 4.86 10.73
N ALA A 130 -6.67 5.74 10.47
CA ALA A 130 -6.63 6.65 9.32
C ALA A 130 -5.45 7.63 9.41
N ALA A 131 -5.19 8.19 10.59
CA ALA A 131 -4.06 9.10 10.82
C ALA A 131 -2.71 8.40 10.61
N GLU A 132 -2.57 7.17 11.10
CA GLU A 132 -1.38 6.35 10.90
C GLU A 132 -1.17 5.99 9.43
N ALA A 133 -2.23 5.57 8.73
CA ALA A 133 -2.20 5.30 7.30
C ALA A 133 -1.76 6.52 6.49
N ALA A 134 -2.33 7.70 6.78
CA ALA A 134 -1.93 8.95 6.14
C ALA A 134 -0.46 9.30 6.43
N GLY A 135 0.01 9.12 7.66
CA GLY A 135 1.41 9.33 8.03
C GLY A 135 2.37 8.41 7.27
N HIS A 136 2.00 7.15 7.07
CA HIS A 136 2.78 6.19 6.28
C HIS A 136 2.73 6.45 4.79
N ALA A 137 1.58 6.89 4.26
CA ALA A 137 1.42 7.31 2.88
C ALA A 137 2.31 8.53 2.57
N LEU A 138 2.24 9.58 3.40
CA LEU A 138 3.09 10.77 3.26
C LEU A 138 4.57 10.42 3.37
N ALA A 139 4.95 9.55 4.33
CA ALA A 139 6.34 9.10 4.42
C ALA A 139 6.81 8.40 3.13
N HIS A 140 5.96 7.59 2.51
CA HIS A 140 6.29 6.96 1.23
C HIS A 140 6.42 7.98 0.08
N LEU A 141 5.48 8.92 -0.04
CA LEU A 141 5.50 9.97 -1.06
C LEU A 141 6.72 10.90 -0.91
N ASP A 142 7.16 11.14 0.33
CA ASP A 142 8.41 11.86 0.64
C ASP A 142 9.69 11.04 0.36
N GLY A 143 9.57 9.80 -0.13
CA GLY A 143 10.70 8.88 -0.34
C GLY A 143 11.32 8.33 0.95
N ARG A 144 10.66 8.50 2.11
CA ARG A 144 11.12 7.98 3.40
C ARG A 144 10.66 6.54 3.59
N ARG A 145 11.47 5.76 4.33
CA ARG A 145 11.12 4.37 4.65
C ARG A 145 10.04 4.35 5.73
N SER A 146 8.93 3.66 5.44
CA SER A 146 7.88 3.42 6.41
C SER A 146 8.12 2.12 7.17
N VAL A 147 7.70 2.07 8.45
CA VAL A 147 7.78 0.83 9.26
C VAL A 147 6.83 -0.26 8.74
N VAL A 148 5.79 0.12 8.00
CA VAL A 148 4.85 -0.81 7.35
C VAL A 148 5.32 -1.30 5.98
N THR A 149 6.47 -0.81 5.48
CA THR A 149 7.14 -1.43 4.34
C THR A 149 7.64 -2.82 4.76
N ASN A 150 7.11 -3.90 4.18
CA ASN A 150 7.28 -5.30 4.65
C ASN A 150 6.77 -5.56 6.09
N GLY A 151 5.72 -4.86 6.53
CA GLY A 151 5.16 -5.13 7.86
C GLY A 151 3.77 -4.56 8.04
N THR A 152 3.03 -5.12 8.98
CA THR A 152 1.80 -4.52 9.51
C THR A 152 2.11 -3.88 10.86
N MET A 153 1.47 -2.76 11.13
CA MET A 153 1.37 -2.18 12.46
C MET A 153 -0.08 -2.37 12.93
N ASP A 154 -0.25 -3.16 13.98
CA ASP A 154 -1.54 -3.42 14.59
C ASP A 154 -1.72 -2.49 15.80
N VAL A 155 -2.91 -1.93 15.94
CA VAL A 155 -3.28 -0.99 17.00
C VAL A 155 -4.51 -1.48 17.74
N MET A 156 -4.35 -1.71 19.04
CA MET A 156 -5.41 -2.19 19.92
C MET A 156 -6.04 -1.03 20.72
N PRO A 157 -7.30 -1.13 21.17
CA PRO A 157 -7.99 -0.11 21.98
C PRO A 157 -7.32 0.23 23.30
N ASP A 158 -6.49 -0.67 23.82
CA ASP A 158 -5.69 -0.47 25.03
C ASP A 158 -4.35 0.24 24.74
N TRP A 159 -4.23 0.88 23.58
CA TRP A 159 -3.06 1.64 23.14
C TRP A 159 -1.79 0.79 23.06
N ARG A 160 -1.94 -0.48 22.65
CA ARG A 160 -0.80 -1.32 22.29
C ARG A 160 -0.58 -1.30 20.79
N TRP A 161 0.66 -1.01 20.40
CA TRP A 161 1.15 -1.13 19.03
C TRP A 161 1.98 -2.40 18.90
N LYS A 162 1.67 -3.21 17.89
CA LYS A 162 2.43 -4.40 17.56
C LYS A 162 2.84 -4.33 16.10
N ARG A 163 4.15 -4.36 15.85
CA ARG A 163 4.68 -4.53 14.51
C ARG A 163 4.85 -6.00 14.18
N GLN A 164 4.31 -6.43 13.06
CA GLN A 164 4.56 -7.76 12.49
C GLN A 164 5.28 -7.59 11.15
N ALA A 165 6.44 -8.24 11.02
CA ALA A 165 7.21 -8.22 9.78
C ALA A 165 6.77 -9.36 8.86
N TRP A 166 6.78 -9.09 7.55
CA TRP A 166 6.42 -10.06 6.53
C TRP A 166 7.59 -10.28 5.58
N ASN A 167 7.83 -11.55 5.25
CA ASN A 167 8.78 -11.95 4.23
C ASN A 167 8.05 -12.37 2.97
N VAL A 168 8.75 -12.28 1.83
CA VAL A 168 8.26 -12.85 0.59
C VAL A 168 8.11 -14.35 0.76
N HIS A 169 6.92 -14.86 0.49
CA HIS A 169 6.64 -16.27 0.67
C HIS A 169 7.28 -17.09 -0.47
N PRO A 170 7.97 -18.22 -0.20
CA PRO A 170 8.65 -19.02 -1.23
C PRO A 170 7.74 -19.57 -2.34
N GLN A 171 6.46 -19.80 -2.02
CA GLN A 171 5.47 -20.27 -2.99
C GLN A 171 4.79 -19.14 -3.77
N CYS A 172 4.98 -17.88 -3.36
CA CYS A 172 4.40 -16.74 -4.04
C CYS A 172 5.19 -16.40 -5.31
N ARG A 173 4.49 -15.98 -6.36
CA ARG A 173 5.09 -15.59 -7.65
C ARG A 173 5.24 -14.08 -7.83
N CYS A 174 4.96 -13.28 -6.79
CA CYS A 174 5.04 -11.82 -6.86
C CYS A 174 6.41 -11.28 -7.26
N MET A 175 7.49 -12.02 -6.99
CA MET A 175 8.85 -11.65 -7.40
C MET A 175 9.21 -12.05 -8.82
N ARG A 176 8.39 -12.86 -9.51
CA ARG A 176 8.70 -13.29 -10.89
C ARG A 176 8.53 -12.18 -11.92
N ASN A 177 7.68 -11.19 -11.62
CA ASN A 177 7.50 -10.01 -12.46
C ASN A 177 8.50 -8.89 -12.15
N ASN A 178 9.48 -9.09 -11.25
CA ASN A 178 10.45 -8.06 -10.93
C ASN A 178 11.45 -7.87 -12.10
N PRO A 179 11.41 -6.74 -12.84
CA PRO A 179 12.37 -6.47 -13.92
C PRO A 179 13.82 -6.32 -13.40
N TYR A 180 14.01 -6.04 -12.11
CA TYR A 180 15.33 -5.98 -11.46
C TYR A 180 15.92 -7.34 -11.12
N SER A 181 15.15 -8.43 -11.21
CA SER A 181 15.65 -9.81 -10.98
C SER A 181 16.63 -10.28 -12.06
N LEU A 182 16.75 -9.55 -13.18
CA LEU A 182 17.70 -9.82 -14.26
C LEU A 182 19.06 -9.12 -14.10
N ARG A 183 19.33 -8.44 -12.97
CA ARG A 183 20.69 -7.94 -12.71
C ARG A 183 21.61 -9.13 -12.41
N MET A 184 22.26 -9.60 -13.46
CA MET A 184 23.35 -10.58 -13.42
C MET A 184 24.39 -10.10 -12.41
N VAL A 185 24.44 -10.76 -11.25
CA VAL A 185 25.50 -10.57 -10.27
C VAL A 185 26.79 -11.04 -10.95
N MET A 186 27.57 -10.10 -11.49
CA MET A 186 28.94 -10.38 -11.90
C MET A 186 29.69 -10.79 -10.64
N THR A 187 30.00 -12.07 -10.51
CA THR A 187 30.97 -12.56 -9.55
C THR A 187 32.25 -11.76 -9.74
N PRO A 188 32.80 -11.11 -8.70
CA PRO A 188 34.10 -10.45 -8.83
C PRO A 188 35.13 -11.50 -9.22
N ASN A 189 35.83 -11.23 -10.32
CA ASN A 189 36.94 -12.04 -10.79
C ASN A 189 38.00 -12.07 -9.68
N ARG A 190 38.34 -13.26 -9.21
CA ARG A 190 39.49 -13.48 -8.32
C ARG A 190 40.70 -13.67 -9.22
N ASP A 191 41.51 -12.62 -9.32
CA ASP A 191 42.91 -12.72 -9.71
C ASP A 191 43.74 -13.31 -8.56
#